data_AF-A0A1V5NPC4-F1
#
_entry.id   AF-A0A1V5NPC4-F1
#
_cell.length_a   1.000
_cell.length_b   1.000
_cell.length_c   1.000
_cell.angle_alpha   90.00
_cell.angle_beta   90.00
_cell.angle_gamma   90.00
#
_symmetry.space_group_name_H-M   'P 1'
#
loop_
_entity.id
_entity.type
_entity.pdbx_description
1 polymer ?
#
loop_
_entity_poly.entity_id
_entity_poly.type
_entity_poly.pdbx_seq_one_letter_code
_entity_poly.pdbx_strand_id
1 'polypeptide(L)'
;MIADSSVSTGRRQIEEGELILLSVSADSLICNGLGRTVPIPAKFVLDADEVFAITNAIGAYNTAIQNYCTANNIAMAHMRNFFNTLSTGYVFNGATYSTEYLSGGAFSTDGFYPSQRGAALMANQFLRVINSFYSAKIPLVDVNKYPGIAFP
;
A
#
# COMPACT_ATOMS: atom_id res chain seq x y z
N MET A 1 -3.73 -16.07 17.24
CA MET A 1 -5.14 -16.51 17.16
C MET A 1 -6.02 -15.31 16.92
N ILE A 2 -7.00 -15.45 16.03
CA ILE A 2 -8.00 -14.45 15.68
C ILE A 2 -9.39 -14.93 16.12
N ALA A 3 -10.29 -13.98 16.35
CA ALA A 3 -11.69 -14.28 16.65
C ALA A 3 -12.41 -14.58 15.34
N ASP A 4 -13.14 -15.69 15.31
CA ASP A 4 -13.86 -16.14 14.13
C ASP A 4 -15.12 -16.87 14.57
N SER A 5 -16.28 -16.31 14.23
CA SER A 5 -17.59 -16.87 14.58
C SER A 5 -18.01 -18.04 13.69
N SER A 6 -17.32 -18.30 12.58
CA SER A 6 -17.61 -19.42 11.69
C SER A 6 -17.16 -20.78 12.26
N VAL A 7 -16.20 -20.77 13.21
CA VAL A 7 -15.68 -21.97 13.87
C VAL A 7 -16.33 -22.18 15.25
N SER A 8 -16.54 -23.44 15.62
CA SER A 8 -17.20 -23.83 16.88
C SER A 8 -16.49 -23.34 18.15
N THR A 9 -15.18 -23.10 18.07
CA THR A 9 -14.35 -22.57 19.16
C THR A 9 -14.44 -21.04 19.30
N GLY A 10 -15.06 -20.34 18.35
CA GLY A 10 -15.11 -18.88 18.27
C GLY A 10 -13.75 -18.22 17.99
N ARG A 11 -12.72 -19.01 17.69
CA ARG A 11 -11.34 -18.57 17.46
C ARG A 11 -10.54 -19.60 16.67
N ARG A 12 -9.62 -19.14 15.83
CA ARG A 12 -8.67 -19.98 15.09
C ARG A 12 -7.30 -19.33 14.92
N GLN A 13 -6.35 -20.05 14.34
CA GLN A 13 -5.09 -19.44 13.86
C GLN A 13 -5.37 -18.64 12.60
N ILE A 14 -4.57 -17.58 12.41
CA ILE A 14 -4.60 -16.80 11.17
C ILE A 14 -4.04 -17.65 10.04
N GLU A 15 -4.65 -17.58 8.88
CA GLU A 15 -4.27 -18.33 7.69
C GLU A 15 -3.39 -17.48 6.76
N GLU A 16 -2.73 -18.13 5.81
CA GLU A 16 -1.89 -17.44 4.84
C GLU A 16 -2.75 -16.51 3.97
N GLY A 17 -2.28 -15.27 3.79
CA GLY A 17 -2.97 -14.25 3.01
C GLY A 17 -3.97 -13.39 3.79
N GLU A 18 -4.33 -13.78 5.01
CA GLU A 18 -5.12 -12.94 5.92
C GLU A 18 -4.28 -11.81 6.51
N LEU A 19 -4.92 -10.68 6.81
CA LEU A 19 -4.23 -9.46 7.23
C LEU A 19 -4.68 -9.01 8.62
N ILE A 20 -3.74 -8.47 9.40
CA ILE A 20 -4.02 -7.78 10.66
C ILE A 20 -3.89 -6.28 10.39
N LEU A 21 -4.90 -5.51 10.79
CA LEU A 21 -4.90 -4.05 10.59
C LEU A 21 -3.86 -3.37 11.49
N LEU A 22 -3.18 -2.34 10.96
CA LEU A 22 -2.24 -1.50 11.72
C LEU A 22 -2.88 -0.77 12.90
N SER A 23 -4.22 -0.67 12.94
CA SER A 23 -4.96 -0.11 14.07
C SER A 23 -4.95 -0.97 15.33
N VAL A 24 -4.46 -2.22 15.24
CA VAL A 24 -4.26 -3.05 16.43
C VAL A 24 -3.11 -2.47 17.24
N SER A 25 -3.38 -2.04 18.47
CA SER A 25 -2.34 -1.43 19.29
C SER A 25 -1.26 -2.44 19.70
N ALA A 26 0.00 -2.05 19.52
CA ALA A 26 1.16 -2.83 19.92
C ALA A 26 1.11 -3.18 21.42
N ASP A 27 0.68 -2.25 22.28
CA ASP A 27 0.47 -2.50 23.70
C ASP A 27 -0.55 -3.61 23.96
N SER A 28 -1.61 -3.72 23.14
CA SER A 28 -2.57 -4.80 23.33
C SER A 28 -2.04 -6.15 22.89
N LEU A 29 -1.16 -6.18 21.88
CA LEU A 29 -0.46 -7.39 21.46
C LEU A 29 0.57 -7.84 22.50
N ILE A 30 1.36 -6.90 23.02
CA ILE A 30 2.48 -7.16 23.95
C ILE A 30 1.99 -7.36 25.38
N CYS A 31 1.20 -6.42 25.90
CA CYS A 31 0.84 -6.35 27.32
C CYS A 31 -0.50 -7.03 27.62
N ASN A 32 -1.48 -6.96 26.71
CA ASN A 32 -2.82 -7.51 26.95
C ASN A 32 -3.04 -8.92 26.33
N GLY A 33 -2.00 -9.49 25.72
CA GLY A 33 -2.02 -10.86 25.19
C GLY A 33 -2.96 -11.06 24.00
N LEU A 34 -3.33 -10.00 23.26
CA LEU A 34 -4.04 -10.14 21.99
C LEU A 34 -3.24 -11.02 21.03
N GLY A 35 -3.92 -11.95 20.37
CA GLY A 35 -3.29 -12.93 19.49
C GLY A 35 -2.72 -14.16 20.21
N ARG A 36 -2.54 -14.12 21.54
CA ARG A 36 -1.98 -15.23 22.34
C ARG A 36 -2.98 -15.83 23.32
N THR A 37 -3.44 -15.07 24.31
CA THR A 37 -4.40 -15.50 25.33
C THR A 37 -5.82 -15.04 24.99
N VAL A 38 -5.93 -13.85 24.41
CA VAL A 38 -7.17 -13.26 23.91
C VAL A 38 -7.11 -13.24 22.39
N PRO A 39 -8.11 -13.76 21.66
CA PRO A 39 -8.10 -13.70 20.19
C PRO A 39 -8.19 -12.25 19.71
N ILE A 40 -7.50 -11.93 18.61
CA ILE A 40 -7.64 -10.62 17.98
C ILE A 40 -9.08 -10.47 17.48
N PRO A 41 -9.83 -9.43 17.87
CA PRO A 41 -11.20 -9.23 17.43
C PRO A 41 -11.33 -9.17 15.89
N ALA A 42 -12.40 -9.76 15.34
CA ALA A 42 -12.63 -9.83 13.89
C ALA A 42 -12.57 -8.46 13.19
N LYS A 43 -13.02 -7.38 13.85
CA LYS A 43 -12.94 -6.00 13.32
C LYS A 43 -11.52 -5.51 12.98
N PHE A 44 -10.49 -6.23 13.42
CA PHE A 44 -9.09 -5.91 13.18
C PHE A 44 -8.38 -6.91 12.27
N VAL A 45 -9.13 -7.84 11.69
CA VAL A 45 -8.63 -8.89 10.82
C VAL A 45 -9.37 -8.76 9.51
N LEU A 46 -8.64 -8.93 8.40
CA LEU A 46 -9.25 -9.19 7.10
C LEU A 46 -9.04 -10.68 6.81
N ASP A 47 -10.13 -11.41 6.72
CA ASP A 47 -10.09 -12.83 6.34
C ASP A 47 -9.82 -13.00 4.82
N ALA A 48 -9.59 -14.24 4.39
CA ALA A 48 -9.24 -14.53 3.01
C ALA A 48 -10.34 -14.11 2.01
N ASP A 49 -11.62 -14.24 2.39
CA ASP A 49 -12.76 -13.87 1.55
C ASP A 49 -12.87 -12.34 1.42
N GLU A 50 -12.66 -11.61 2.52
CA GLU A 50 -12.60 -10.16 2.54
C GLU A 50 -11.42 -9.63 1.71
N VAL A 51 -10.22 -10.20 1.86
CA VAL A 51 -9.04 -9.85 1.06
C VAL A 51 -9.28 -10.12 -0.43
N PHE A 52 -9.90 -11.26 -0.76
CA PHE A 52 -10.27 -11.58 -2.14
C PHE A 52 -11.28 -10.58 -2.71
N ALA A 53 -12.35 -10.28 -1.97
CA ALA A 53 -13.37 -9.32 -2.38
C ALA A 53 -12.78 -7.92 -2.61
N ILE A 54 -11.91 -7.45 -1.71
CA ILE A 54 -11.20 -6.18 -1.85
C ILE A 54 -10.31 -6.20 -3.10
N THR A 55 -9.51 -7.25 -3.29
CA THR A 55 -8.59 -7.37 -4.43
C THR A 55 -9.34 -7.36 -5.76
N ASN A 56 -10.45 -8.09 -5.83
CA ASN A 56 -11.33 -8.13 -6.99
C ASN A 56 -11.96 -6.76 -7.28
N ALA A 57 -12.47 -6.07 -6.26
CA ALA A 57 -13.01 -4.72 -6.41
C ALA A 57 -11.96 -3.74 -6.93
N ILE A 58 -10.74 -3.75 -6.38
CA ILE A 58 -9.64 -2.91 -6.88
C ILE A 58 -9.30 -3.28 -8.34
N GLY A 59 -9.34 -4.56 -8.71
CA GLY A 59 -9.24 -5.03 -10.11
C GLY A 59 -10.28 -4.36 -11.01
N ALA A 60 -11.57 -4.49 -10.65
CA ALA A 60 -12.68 -3.93 -11.40
C ALA A 60 -12.57 -2.41 -11.59
N TYR A 61 -12.21 -1.66 -10.53
CA TYR A 61 -12.00 -0.20 -10.65
C TYR A 61 -10.85 0.15 -11.60
N ASN A 62 -9.72 -0.54 -11.51
CA ASN A 62 -8.59 -0.28 -12.41
C ASN A 62 -8.95 -0.58 -13.88
N THR A 63 -9.68 -1.67 -14.13
CA THR A 63 -10.18 -1.99 -15.48
C THR A 63 -11.15 -0.93 -15.98
N ALA A 64 -12.08 -0.46 -15.15
CA ALA A 64 -13.02 0.60 -15.52
C ALA A 64 -12.29 1.91 -15.87
N ILE A 65 -11.32 2.33 -15.06
CA ILE A 65 -10.49 3.52 -15.31
C ILE A 65 -9.72 3.36 -16.62
N GLN A 66 -9.10 2.20 -16.85
CA GLN A 66 -8.35 1.93 -18.07
C GLN A 66 -9.24 2.01 -19.32
N ASN A 67 -10.41 1.38 -19.28
CA ASN A 67 -11.36 1.44 -20.39
C ASN A 67 -11.79 2.89 -20.69
N TYR A 68 -12.04 3.69 -19.65
CA TYR A 68 -12.38 5.11 -19.81
C TYR A 68 -11.23 5.91 -20.43
N CYS A 69 -9.99 5.71 -19.94
CA CYS A 69 -8.81 6.38 -20.48
C CYS A 69 -8.57 6.01 -21.95
N THR A 70 -8.67 4.73 -22.31
CA THR A 70 -8.52 4.27 -23.70
C THR A 70 -9.61 4.83 -24.61
N ALA A 71 -10.88 4.80 -24.18
CA ALA A 71 -11.99 5.29 -24.99
C ALA A 71 -11.92 6.80 -25.26
N ASN A 72 -11.36 7.57 -24.32
CA ASN A 72 -11.26 9.03 -24.42
C ASN A 72 -9.88 9.53 -24.84
N ASN A 73 -8.94 8.63 -25.16
CA ASN A 73 -7.56 8.96 -25.49
C ASN A 73 -6.89 9.85 -24.41
N ILE A 74 -7.05 9.46 -23.14
CA ILE A 74 -6.48 10.14 -21.97
C ILE A 74 -5.32 9.31 -21.44
N ALA A 75 -4.20 9.96 -21.14
CA ALA A 75 -3.06 9.30 -20.52
C ALA A 75 -3.43 8.68 -19.15
N MET A 76 -3.02 7.42 -18.91
CA MET A 76 -3.26 6.71 -17.65
C MET A 76 -1.94 6.37 -16.95
N ALA A 77 -1.77 6.83 -15.72
CA ALA A 77 -0.69 6.35 -14.87
C ALA A 77 -1.11 5.07 -14.15
N HIS A 78 -0.53 3.94 -14.55
CA HIS A 78 -0.80 2.64 -13.94
C HIS A 78 -0.13 2.51 -12.56
N MET A 79 -0.76 3.11 -11.55
CA MET A 79 -0.20 3.17 -10.19
C MET A 79 -0.07 1.80 -9.52
N ARG A 80 -0.98 0.86 -9.80
CA ARG A 80 -0.84 -0.53 -9.32
C ARG A 80 0.49 -1.16 -9.77
N ASN A 81 0.84 -1.00 -11.04
CA ASN A 81 2.11 -1.51 -11.57
C ASN A 81 3.30 -0.78 -10.95
N PHE A 82 3.18 0.54 -10.78
CA PHE A 82 4.21 1.35 -10.13
C PHE A 82 4.48 0.88 -8.70
N PHE A 83 3.44 0.63 -7.90
CA PHE A 83 3.60 0.12 -6.53
C PHE A 83 4.19 -1.30 -6.48
N ASN A 84 3.87 -2.17 -7.45
CA ASN A 84 4.50 -3.49 -7.56
C ASN A 84 6.01 -3.38 -7.86
N THR A 85 6.42 -2.42 -8.69
CA THR A 85 7.85 -2.14 -8.91
C THR A 85 8.49 -1.54 -7.66
N LEU A 86 7.78 -0.63 -6.99
CA LEU A 86 8.26 -0.01 -5.76
C LEU A 86 8.45 -1.05 -4.64
N SER A 87 7.58 -2.06 -4.52
CA SER A 87 7.73 -3.11 -3.52
C SER A 87 8.99 -3.96 -3.70
N THR A 88 9.49 -4.10 -4.93
CA THR A 88 10.76 -4.79 -5.21
C THR A 88 12.00 -3.90 -5.06
N GLY A 89 11.81 -2.61 -4.82
CA GLY A 89 12.88 -1.61 -4.77
C GLY A 89 12.94 -0.76 -6.04
N TYR A 90 12.97 0.55 -5.86
CA TYR A 90 13.01 1.56 -6.91
C TYR A 90 14.17 2.53 -6.68
N VAL A 91 15.12 2.56 -7.62
CA VAL A 91 16.31 3.41 -7.51
C VAL A 91 16.04 4.76 -8.18
N PHE A 92 16.22 5.85 -7.44
CA PHE A 92 16.15 7.22 -7.94
C PHE A 92 17.37 8.02 -7.47
N ASN A 93 18.13 8.57 -8.42
CA ASN A 93 19.34 9.38 -8.15
C ASN A 93 20.26 8.74 -7.08
N GLY A 94 20.52 7.43 -7.20
CA GLY A 94 21.40 6.68 -6.29
C GLY A 94 20.80 6.29 -4.94
N ALA A 95 19.56 6.70 -4.63
CA ALA A 95 18.83 6.25 -3.45
C ALA A 95 17.80 5.18 -3.81
N THR A 96 17.68 4.14 -3.00
CA THR A 96 16.67 3.08 -3.16
C THR A 96 15.46 3.39 -2.29
N TYR A 97 14.28 3.29 -2.89
CA TYR A 97 12.98 3.46 -2.25
C TYR A 97 12.17 2.17 -2.37
N SER A 98 11.44 1.80 -1.33
CA SER A 98 10.54 0.65 -1.34
C SER A 98 9.29 0.90 -0.50
N THR A 99 8.35 -0.04 -0.57
CA THR A 99 7.15 -0.05 0.28
C THR A 99 7.41 -0.61 1.68
N GLU A 100 8.66 -0.90 2.04
CA GLU A 100 9.02 -1.43 3.35
C GLU A 100 8.71 -0.40 4.45
N TYR A 101 8.02 -0.84 5.49
CA TYR A 101 7.57 0.04 6.57
C TYR A 101 8.77 0.65 7.32
N LEU A 102 8.76 1.97 7.51
CA LEU A 102 9.80 2.80 8.13
C LEU A 102 11.16 2.88 7.39
N SER A 103 11.66 1.79 6.82
CA SER A 103 12.98 1.74 6.16
C SER A 103 12.92 2.04 4.66
N GLY A 104 11.79 1.77 3.99
CA GLY A 104 11.65 1.89 2.54
C GLY A 104 11.50 3.33 2.03
N GLY A 105 11.17 4.28 2.90
CA GLY A 105 11.13 5.70 2.58
C GLY A 105 9.98 6.16 1.67
N ALA A 106 9.17 5.25 1.11
CA ALA A 106 8.01 5.62 0.30
C ALA A 106 6.75 5.92 1.12
N PHE A 107 6.54 5.24 2.26
CA PHE A 107 5.41 5.48 3.16
C PHE A 107 5.83 6.31 4.37
N SER A 108 4.89 7.03 4.98
CA SER A 108 5.11 7.77 6.24
C SER A 108 5.15 6.80 7.43
N THR A 109 5.28 7.35 8.64
CA THR A 109 5.24 6.59 9.90
C THR A 109 3.88 6.00 10.23
N ASP A 110 2.81 6.40 9.53
CA ASP A 110 1.49 5.78 9.68
C ASP A 110 1.32 4.49 8.83
N GLY A 111 2.27 4.23 7.92
CA GLY A 111 2.27 3.03 7.06
C GLY A 111 1.16 3.00 6.01
N PHE A 112 0.41 4.09 5.84
CA PHE A 112 -0.72 4.19 4.93
C PHE A 112 -0.53 5.30 3.89
N TYR A 113 -0.21 6.52 4.33
CA TYR A 113 0.01 7.64 3.43
C TYR A 113 1.45 7.64 2.89
N PRO A 114 1.66 8.08 1.64
CA PRO A 114 3.01 8.25 1.12
C PRO A 114 3.75 9.31 1.93
N SER A 115 5.05 9.09 2.16
CA SER A 115 5.95 10.13 2.66
C SER A 115 6.07 11.25 1.63
N GLN A 116 6.71 12.38 1.98
CA GLN A 116 6.98 13.43 0.99
C GLN A 116 7.81 12.91 -0.20
N ARG A 117 8.73 11.97 0.05
CA ARG A 117 9.49 11.29 -1.00
C ARG A 117 8.61 10.32 -1.80
N GLY A 118 7.73 9.56 -1.16
CA GLY A 118 6.74 8.73 -1.83
C GLY A 118 5.83 9.52 -2.75
N ALA A 119 5.32 10.66 -2.29
CA ALA A 119 4.51 11.56 -3.08
C ALA A 119 5.29 12.14 -4.29
N ALA A 120 6.57 12.49 -4.10
CA ALA A 120 7.44 12.93 -5.19
C ALA A 120 7.69 11.81 -6.23
N LEU A 121 7.85 10.56 -5.78
CA LEU A 121 7.96 9.40 -6.67
C LEU A 121 6.68 9.18 -7.49
N MET A 122 5.52 9.25 -6.84
CA MET A 122 4.22 9.17 -7.53
C MET A 122 4.04 10.32 -8.52
N ALA A 123 4.36 11.55 -8.15
CA ALA A 123 4.30 12.71 -9.03
C ALA A 123 5.18 12.50 -10.27
N ASN A 124 6.40 12.00 -10.10
CA ASN A 124 7.28 11.66 -11.20
C ASN A 124 6.68 10.58 -12.12
N GLN A 125 5.96 9.61 -11.58
CA GLN A 125 5.27 8.59 -12.40
C GLN A 125 4.18 9.23 -13.29
N PHE A 126 3.38 10.15 -12.74
CA PHE A 126 2.41 10.91 -13.54
C PHE A 126 3.10 11.77 -14.60
N LEU A 127 4.15 12.50 -14.23
CA LEU A 127 4.90 13.35 -15.17
C LEU A 127 5.52 12.55 -16.31
N ARG A 128 6.05 11.35 -16.05
CA ARG A 128 6.57 10.46 -17.10
C ARG A 128 5.49 10.08 -18.11
N VAL A 129 4.31 9.70 -17.62
CA VAL A 129 3.17 9.33 -18.46
C VAL A 129 2.68 10.53 -19.27
N ILE A 130 2.55 11.71 -18.64
CA ILE A 130 2.14 12.95 -19.31
C ILE A 130 3.14 13.33 -20.42
N ASN A 131 4.43 13.36 -20.10
CA ASN A 131 5.47 13.69 -21.08
C ASN A 131 5.48 12.72 -22.26
N SER A 132 5.33 11.41 -22.00
CA SER A 132 5.31 10.38 -23.03
C SER A 132 4.05 10.44 -23.91
N PHE A 133 2.88 10.66 -23.31
CA PHE A 133 1.61 10.60 -24.04
C PHE A 133 1.29 11.90 -24.78
N TYR A 134 1.55 13.04 -24.14
CA TYR A 134 1.24 14.36 -24.72
C TYR A 134 2.44 15.05 -25.38
N SER A 135 3.59 14.36 -25.50
CA SER A 135 4.85 14.93 -26.01
C SER A 135 5.29 16.20 -25.26
N ALA A 136 4.96 16.28 -23.97
CA ALA A 136 5.33 17.40 -23.11
C ALA A 136 6.79 17.27 -22.60
N LYS A 137 7.32 18.37 -22.06
CA LYS A 137 8.68 18.45 -21.51
C LYS A 137 8.68 19.01 -20.08
N ILE A 138 7.82 18.46 -19.22
CA ILE A 138 7.74 18.87 -17.82
C ILE A 138 8.89 18.21 -17.05
N PRO A 139 9.74 18.99 -16.35
CA PRO A 139 10.83 18.42 -15.58
C PRO A 139 10.32 17.54 -14.43
N LEU A 140 11.02 16.45 -14.16
CA LEU A 140 10.77 15.61 -12.98
C LEU A 140 11.25 16.31 -11.71
N VAL A 141 10.59 16.01 -10.58
CA VAL A 141 11.03 16.48 -9.27
C VAL A 141 12.18 15.62 -8.75
N ASP A 142 13.14 16.24 -8.08
CA ASP A 142 14.21 15.51 -7.41
C ASP A 142 13.71 14.99 -6.06
N VAL A 143 13.39 13.70 -6.01
CA VAL A 143 12.85 13.02 -4.82
C VAL A 143 13.77 13.20 -3.62
N ASN A 144 15.08 13.25 -3.83
CA ASN A 144 16.07 13.34 -2.75
C ASN A 144 16.05 14.70 -2.04
N LYS A 145 15.44 15.73 -2.63
CA LYS A 145 15.30 17.06 -2.02
C LYS A 145 14.18 17.14 -0.99
N TYR A 146 13.30 16.14 -0.93
CA TYR A 146 12.22 16.12 0.04
C TYR A 146 12.67 15.46 1.35
N PRO A 147 12.19 15.96 2.51
CA PRO A 147 12.36 15.32 3.81
C PRO A 147 12.00 13.83 3.78
N GLY A 148 12.91 13.01 4.31
CA GLY A 148 12.64 11.60 4.58
C GLY A 148 11.85 11.41 5.87
N ILE A 149 11.69 10.15 6.27
CA ILE A 149 11.10 9.81 7.56
C ILE A 149 12.09 10.22 8.66
N ALA A 150 11.64 11.06 9.60
CA ALA A 150 12.40 11.37 10.79
C ALA A 150 12.21 10.23 11.80
N PHE A 151 13.30 9.55 12.16
CA PHE A 151 13.28 8.58 13.24
C PHE A 151 13.29 9.32 14.59
N PRO A 152 12.40 8.94 15.55
CA PRO A 152 12.46 9.43 16.91
C PRO A 152 13.69 8.92 17.66
#